data_AF-A0A3D1G8R9-F1
#
_entry.id   AF-A0A3D1G8R9-F1
#
_cell.length_a   1.000
_cell.length_b   1.000
_cell.length_c   1.000
_cell.angle_alpha   90.00
_cell.angle_beta   90.00
_cell.angle_gamma   90.00
#
_symmetry.space_group_name_H-M   'P 1'
#
loop_
_entity.id
_entity.type
_entity.pdbx_description
1 polymer ?
#
loop_
_entity_poly.entity_id
_entity_poly.type
_entity_poly.pdbx_seq_one_letter_code
_entity_poly.pdbx_strand_id
1 'polypeptide(L)' 'MSTSNDQNTELYGILAEFRNPKELVDVSKKIVEAGYDKFDTYSPFPIHGIDKAMSLEKSKLGWIVLGHGLLGFTLA' A
#
# COMPACT_ATOMS: atom_id res chain seq x y z
N MET A 1 -15.16 -42.05 12.17
CA MET A 1 -15.04 -40.66 12.67
C MET A 1 -13.61 -40.22 12.39
N SER A 2 -13.35 -39.69 11.19
CA SER A 2 -12.04 -39.15 10.79
C SER A 2 -12.30 -37.75 10.25
N THR A 3 -12.05 -36.74 11.06
CA THR A 3 -12.15 -35.33 10.67
C THR A 3 -10.87 -34.94 9.94
N SER A 4 -10.88 -34.96 8.61
CA SER A 4 -9.86 -34.31 7.79
C SER A 4 -10.05 -32.80 7.97
N ASN A 5 -9.21 -32.18 8.81
CA ASN A 5 -9.15 -30.74 8.93
C ASN A 5 -8.28 -30.19 7.78
N ASP A 6 -8.90 -30.02 6.62
CA ASP A 6 -8.27 -29.46 5.43
C ASP A 6 -8.16 -27.94 5.60
N GLN A 7 -7.14 -27.51 6.33
CA GLN A 7 -6.78 -26.10 6.44
C GLN A 7 -6.07 -25.69 5.15
N ASN A 8 -6.87 -25.50 4.08
CA ASN A 8 -6.43 -24.89 2.83
C ASN A 8 -5.98 -23.45 3.12
N THR A 9 -4.74 -23.32 3.60
CA THR A 9 -4.11 -22.03 3.86
C THR A 9 -3.63 -21.52 2.51
N GLU A 10 -4.51 -20.83 1.78
CA GLU A 10 -4.13 -20.19 0.54
C GLU A 10 -2.98 -19.21 0.82
N LEU A 11 -1.89 -19.33 0.05
CA LEU A 11 -0.73 -18.46 0.18
C LEU A 11 -1.14 -17.02 -0.15
N TYR A 12 -1.23 -16.16 0.86
CA TYR A 12 -1.57 -14.75 0.67
C TYR A 12 -0.46 -13.96 -0.03
N GLY A 13 0.80 -14.25 0.31
CA GLY A 13 1.95 -13.56 -0.27
C GLY A 13 3.26 -13.87 0.45
N ILE A 14 4.30 -13.12 0.07
CA ILE A 14 5.63 -13.19 0.66
C ILE A 14 5.96 -11.88 1.38
N LEU A 15 6.76 -11.95 2.44
CA LEU A 15 7.25 -10.79 3.18
C LEU A 15 8.78 -10.77 3.12
N ALA A 16 9.35 -9.59 2.90
CA ALA A 16 10.80 -9.36 2.98
C ALA A 16 11.10 -8.26 4.00
N GLU A 17 12.06 -8.51 4.88
CA GLU A 17 12.53 -7.54 5.88
C GLU A 17 13.79 -6.83 5.37
N PHE A 18 13.84 -5.51 5.55
CA PHE A 18 14.97 -4.67 5.17
C PHE A 18 15.44 -3.86 6.37
N ARG A 19 16.77 -3.74 6.54
CA ARG A 19 17.35 -3.06 7.71
C ARG A 19 17.38 -1.54 7.56
N ASN A 20 17.33 -1.05 6.32
CA ASN A 20 17.55 0.36 6.03
C ASN A 20 16.41 0.91 5.15
N PRO A 21 15.87 2.11 5.42
CA PRO A 21 14.78 2.68 4.62
C PRO A 21 15.12 2.86 3.15
N LYS A 22 16.39 3.15 2.85
CA LYS A 22 16.87 3.28 1.47
C LYS A 22 16.74 1.96 0.69
N GLU A 23 17.05 0.84 1.34
CA GLU A 23 16.92 -0.49 0.72
C GLU A 23 15.47 -0.78 0.39
N LEU A 24 14.54 -0.46 1.30
CA LEU A 24 13.11 -0.60 1.06
C LEU A 24 12.65 0.21 -0.16
N VAL A 25 13.07 1.48 -0.27
CA VAL A 25 12.75 2.34 -1.42
C VAL A 25 13.30 1.78 -2.73
N ASP A 26 14.55 1.32 -2.72
CA ASP A 26 15.20 0.80 -3.93
C ASP A 26 14.58 -0.54 -4.38
N VAL A 27 14.18 -1.39 -3.43
CA VAL A 27 13.48 -2.65 -3.73
C VAL A 27 12.07 -2.39 -4.24
N SER A 28 11.31 -1.45 -3.65
CA SER A 28 9.98 -1.10 -4.14
C SER A 28 9.99 -0.69 -5.61
N LYS A 29 10.99 0.10 -6.04
CA LYS A 29 11.15 0.45 -7.46
C LYS A 29 11.37 -0.78 -8.33
N LYS A 30 12.24 -1.70 -7.91
CA LYS A 30 12.50 -2.94 -8.66
C LYS A 30 11.27 -3.84 -8.77
N ILE A 31 10.43 -3.87 -7.73
CA ILE A 31 9.18 -4.63 -7.73
C ILE A 31 8.21 -4.04 -8.77
N VAL A 32 8.07 -2.72 -8.82
CA VAL A 32 7.28 -2.03 -9.85
C VAL A 32 7.86 -2.26 -11.25
N GLU A 33 9.18 -2.13 -11.41
CA GLU A 33 9.88 -2.38 -12.69
C GLU A 33 9.71 -3.83 -13.17
N ALA A 34 9.59 -4.79 -12.24
CA ALA A 34 9.29 -6.19 -12.52
C ALA A 34 7.80 -6.44 -12.85
N GLY A 35 6.96 -5.41 -12.81
CA GLY A 35 5.55 -5.47 -13.22
C GLY A 35 4.59 -5.90 -12.12
N TYR A 36 5.02 -5.92 -10.85
CA TYR A 36 4.12 -6.21 -9.73
C TYR A 36 3.41 -4.93 -9.27
N ASP A 37 2.09 -5.01 -9.14
CA ASP A 37 1.21 -3.91 -8.75
C ASP A 37 0.50 -4.14 -7.40
N LYS A 38 0.45 -5.39 -6.93
CA LYS A 38 -0.18 -5.79 -5.66
C LYS A 38 0.86 -6.08 -4.58
N PHE A 39 1.37 -5.02 -3.96
CA PHE A 39 2.24 -5.14 -2.79
C PHE A 39 2.16 -3.90 -1.91
N ASP A 40 2.55 -4.04 -0.64
CA ASP A 40 2.61 -2.95 0.33
C ASP A 40 3.97 -2.91 1.03
N THR A 41 4.35 -1.70 1.45
CA THR A 41 5.57 -1.48 2.23
C THR A 41 5.19 -1.01 3.63
N TYR A 42 5.71 -1.68 4.65
CA TYR A 42 5.41 -1.38 6.04
C TYR A 42 6.62 -0.71 6.71
N SER A 43 6.37 0.37 7.43
CA SER A 43 7.41 1.10 8.17
C SER A 43 6.83 1.71 9.45
N PRO A 44 7.57 1.71 10.57
CA PRO A 44 7.12 2.35 11.82
C PRO A 44 7.14 3.88 11.76
N PHE A 45 7.66 4.47 10.67
CA PHE A 45 7.72 5.91 10.44
C PHE A 45 7.55 6.26 8.96
N PRO A 46 7.22 7.52 8.63
CA PRO A 46 7.10 7.96 7.24
C PRO A 46 8.43 7.89 6.48
N ILE A 47 8.43 7.27 5.31
CA ILE A 47 9.60 7.20 4.43
C ILE A 47 9.37 8.16 3.25
N HIS A 48 10.22 9.17 3.13
CA HIS A 48 10.11 10.14 2.03
C HIS A 48 10.35 9.46 0.67
N GLY A 49 9.40 9.65 -0.24
CA GLY A 49 9.51 9.15 -1.62
C GLY A 49 9.11 7.69 -1.81
N ILE A 50 8.60 7.01 -0.77
CA ILE A 50 8.09 5.64 -0.90
C ILE A 50 6.90 5.56 -1.85
N ASP A 51 5.97 6.52 -1.81
CA ASP A 51 4.81 6.59 -2.70
C ASP A 51 5.23 6.62 -4.18
N LYS A 52 6.29 7.39 -4.48
CA LYS A 52 6.86 7.49 -5.83
C LYS A 52 7.56 6.19 -6.22
N ALA A 53 8.25 5.55 -5.28
CA ALA A 53 8.92 4.27 -5.51
C ALA A 53 7.93 3.13 -5.75
N MET A 54 6.75 3.18 -5.10
CA MET A 54 5.64 2.27 -5.31
C MET A 54 4.76 2.63 -6.52
N SER A 55 5.06 3.74 -7.20
CA SER A 55 4.25 4.24 -8.34
C SER A 55 2.76 4.43 -8.01
N LEU A 56 2.46 4.91 -6.79
CA LEU A 56 1.08 5.13 -6.36
C LEU A 56 0.45 6.33 -7.07
N GLU A 57 -0.83 6.17 -7.42
CA GLU A 57 -1.64 7.28 -7.94
C GLU A 57 -1.94 8.32 -6.87
N LYS A 58 -2.23 9.56 -7.31
CA LYS A 58 -2.65 10.62 -6.39
C LYS A 58 -4.00 10.26 -5.75
N SER A 59 -4.08 10.42 -4.43
CA SER A 59 -5.30 10.16 -3.68
C SER A 59 -6.45 11.08 -4.14
N LYS A 60 -7.61 10.47 -4.43
CA LYS A 60 -8.86 11.16 -4.75
C LYS A 60 -9.49 11.85 -3.52
N LEU A 61 -9.00 11.56 -2.31
CA LEU A 61 -9.56 12.05 -1.06
C LEU A 61 -9.60 13.58 -0.99
N GLY A 62 -8.59 14.27 -1.51
CA GLY A 62 -8.56 15.74 -1.51
C GLY A 62 -9.75 16.37 -2.24
N TRP A 63 -10.15 15.81 -3.39
CA TRP A 63 -11.31 16.28 -4.16
C TRP A 63 -12.63 16.00 -3.44
N ILE A 64 -12.73 14.85 -2.78
CA ILE A 64 -13.90 14.48 -1.98
C ILE A 64 -14.08 15.46 -0.82
N VAL A 65 -13.00 15.73 -0.08
CA VAL A 65 -13.02 16.68 1.06
C VAL A 65 -13.39 18.08 0.58
N LEU A 66 -12.83 18.55 -0.53
CA LEU A 66 -13.17 19.86 -1.10
C LEU A 66 -14.66 19.95 -1.48
N GLY A 67 -15.20 18.93 -2.15
CA GLY A 67 -16.60 18.90 -2.55
C GLY A 67 -17.56 18.97 -1.37
N HIS A 68 -17.29 18.20 -0.31
CA HIS A 68 -18.13 18.21 0.90
C HIS A 68 -17.96 19.49 1.73
N GLY A 69 -16.75 20.05 1.78
CA GLY A 69 -16.50 21.33 2.42
C GLY A 69 -17.27 22.48 1.76
N LEU A 70 -17.30 22.53 0.43
CA LEU A 70 -18.09 23.51 -0.32
C LEU A 70 -19.59 23.30 -0.12
N LEU A 71 -20.06 22.05 -0.19
CA LEU A 71 -21.47 21.73 0.03
C LEU A 71 -21.95 22.19 1.42
N GLY A 72 -21.16 21.90 2.46
CA GLY A 72 -21.43 22.35 3.82
C GLY A 72 -21.40 23.86 3.96
N PHE A 73 -20.43 24.54 3.33
CA PHE A 73 -20.34 26.00 3.33
C PHE A 73 -21.56 26.67 2.66
N THR A 74 -22.10 26.07 1.60
CA THR A 74 -23.24 26.64 0.86
C THR A 74 -24.60 26.35 1.48
N LEU A 75 -24.73 25.26 2.24
CA LEU A 75 -26.00 24.82 2.85
C LEU A 75 -26.17 25.27 4.31
N ALA A 76 -25.12 25.81 4.93
CA ALA A 76 -25.14 26.41 6.27
C ALA A 76 -25.62 27.87 6.22
#